data_AF-U9UL67-F1
#
_entry.id   AF-U9UL67-F1
#
_cell.length_a   1.000
_cell.length_b   1.000
_cell.length_c   1.000
_cell.angle_alpha   90.00
_cell.angle_beta   90.00
_cell.angle_gamma   90.00
#
_symmetry.space_group_name_H-M   'P 1'
#
loop_
_entity.id
_entity.type
_entity.pdbx_description
1 polymer ?
#
loop_
_entity_poly.entity_id
_entity_poly.type
_entity_poly.pdbx_seq_one_letter_code
_entity_poly.pdbx_strand_id
1 'polypeptide(L)'
;MIGNPSKLSVFSPNNREIHVGYVKQSIKLQRKNSSYSVKTSHKLFQGYGIDFNHIQPNVEIAVCTLHSDLGNSLIDINGKGYTMRYNLTGNNYIGEPQLEQTNTRKYINKRYPTESDKEKENKLIIDNKNLEFHLDLSEFVNLEELICSKNQLTSLDISKNKQLTEIDCSQNKLVSLDLNCFSRFVNLKELFVGNTDGDRIQQGIYNQFHETGIEFLPDSIMNFRCLADKRSEAKVKKTYEQLEAYTLSPIDAFQGRYNLKAWKKNWKLIKQKEALQQVEKELELDAKFTELEEKESSLRTGEEDLVKKNILLEQETTKLKQLINELNAKLEQKELLKQQNEKKIVALNNEIKNKEELINNLKQQNEEKSISLNNEIKGKEKLNDKLNEETKKWQDSLKEINALNNQLENKNVSINKLQKQTDELTRLLNEETEKYKNMILIKKGELSWIIFWKKQRNVIQTNDNSASEELEKIRQKLIDDYEITAEEIRDILHKQAEKAKLDTQLKSLIN
;
A
#
# COMPACT_ATOMS: atom_id res chain seq x y z
N MET A 1 1.30 -78.54 15.37
CA MET A 1 2.06 -77.37 15.87
C MET A 1 3.27 -77.22 14.96
N ILE A 2 3.56 -76.01 14.49
CA ILE A 2 4.72 -75.74 13.62
C ILE A 2 5.35 -74.44 14.12
N GLY A 3 6.56 -74.56 14.68
CA GLY A 3 7.62 -73.56 14.93
C GLY A 3 7.29 -72.21 15.60
N ASN A 4 8.00 -71.87 16.67
CA ASN A 4 8.19 -70.49 17.14
C ASN A 4 9.59 -70.04 16.68
N PRO A 5 9.76 -69.18 15.66
CA PRO A 5 11.07 -68.79 15.17
C PRO A 5 11.72 -67.81 16.15
N SER A 6 12.43 -68.34 17.15
CA SER A 6 13.10 -67.52 18.17
C SER A 6 14.36 -66.82 17.68
N LYS A 7 14.88 -67.15 16.48
CA LYS A 7 16.03 -66.47 15.85
C LYS A 7 15.85 -66.43 14.33
N LEU A 8 15.96 -65.24 13.76
CA LEU A 8 15.95 -64.99 12.32
C LEU A 8 17.34 -64.51 11.92
N SER A 9 17.96 -65.19 10.96
CA SER A 9 19.27 -64.79 10.42
C SER A 9 19.04 -64.07 9.09
N VAL A 10 19.58 -62.85 8.97
CA VAL A 10 19.53 -62.06 7.72
C VAL A 10 20.91 -62.04 7.10
N PHE A 11 20.99 -62.44 5.84
CA PHE A 11 22.23 -62.41 5.08
C PHE A 11 22.19 -61.25 4.09
N SER A 12 23.24 -60.43 4.13
CA SER A 12 23.50 -59.47 3.06
C SER A 12 23.77 -60.19 1.72
N PRO A 13 23.69 -59.48 0.58
CA PRO A 13 24.08 -60.03 -0.73
C PRO A 13 25.51 -60.61 -0.79
N ASN A 14 26.36 -60.28 0.18
CA ASN A 14 27.74 -60.79 0.33
C ASN A 14 27.85 -61.90 1.39
N ASN A 15 26.75 -62.59 1.76
CA ASN A 15 26.68 -63.66 2.76
C ASN A 15 27.18 -63.29 4.16
N ARG A 16 27.28 -62.00 4.50
CA ARG A 16 27.53 -61.55 5.87
C ARG A 16 26.24 -61.62 6.67
N GLU A 17 26.25 -62.38 7.76
CA GLU A 17 25.14 -62.44 8.73
C GLU A 17 25.02 -61.09 9.44
N ILE A 18 23.82 -60.50 9.37
CA ILE A 18 23.47 -59.24 10.04
C ILE A 18 22.66 -59.59 11.28
N HIS A 19 23.13 -59.11 12.43
CA HIS A 19 22.45 -59.33 13.70
C HIS A 19 21.14 -58.52 13.73
N VAL A 20 19.99 -59.20 13.71
CA VAL A 20 18.68 -58.55 13.76
C VAL A 20 18.18 -58.51 15.19
N GLY A 21 18.37 -57.38 15.85
CA GLY A 21 17.91 -57.15 17.21
C GLY A 21 16.47 -56.65 17.27
N TYR A 22 15.47 -57.46 16.88
CA TYR A 22 14.12 -57.52 17.48
C TYR A 22 13.13 -58.33 16.62
N VAL A 23 12.53 -59.39 17.18
CA VAL A 23 11.19 -59.87 16.81
C VAL A 23 10.45 -60.13 18.13
N LYS A 24 9.47 -59.27 18.47
CA LYS A 24 8.68 -59.40 19.71
C LYS A 24 7.26 -59.90 19.45
N GLN A 25 7.10 -60.85 18.53
CA GLN A 25 5.86 -61.62 18.35
C GLN A 25 6.11 -62.88 17.53
N SER A 26 5.65 -64.03 18.03
CA SER A 26 5.66 -65.31 17.33
C SER A 26 4.68 -65.27 16.14
N ILE A 27 5.17 -65.43 14.91
CA ILE A 27 4.31 -65.51 13.72
C ILE A 27 4.08 -66.99 13.38
N LYS A 28 2.82 -67.39 13.23
CA LYS A 28 2.44 -68.76 12.87
C LYS A 28 2.15 -68.83 11.37
N LEU A 29 3.04 -69.49 10.62
CA LEU A 29 2.90 -69.65 9.18
C LEU A 29 1.76 -70.63 8.84
N GLN A 30 0.91 -70.23 7.89
CA GLN A 30 -0.21 -70.98 7.33
C GLN A 30 -0.03 -71.17 5.82
N ARG A 31 -0.26 -72.41 5.33
CA ARG A 31 -0.13 -72.83 3.92
C ARG A 31 -0.96 -72.02 2.90
N LYS A 32 -1.98 -71.28 3.34
CA LYS A 32 -2.91 -70.55 2.46
C LYS A 32 -2.54 -69.08 2.23
N ASN A 33 -1.59 -68.54 3.00
CA ASN A 33 -1.19 -67.14 2.85
C ASN A 33 0.10 -67.05 2.04
N SER A 34 0.09 -66.22 1.01
CA SER A 34 1.22 -65.99 0.13
C SER A 34 2.23 -64.98 0.67
N SER A 35 1.88 -64.16 1.65
CA SER A 35 2.78 -63.13 2.18
C SER A 35 2.60 -62.85 3.66
N TYR A 36 3.68 -62.44 4.31
CA TYR A 36 3.72 -62.06 5.73
C TYR A 36 4.50 -60.76 5.89
N SER A 37 4.04 -59.88 6.77
CA SER A 37 4.78 -58.65 7.10
C SER A 37 5.68 -58.89 8.30
N VAL A 38 6.95 -58.54 8.19
CA VAL A 38 7.89 -58.60 9.31
C VAL A 38 8.52 -57.23 9.51
N LYS A 39 8.62 -56.82 10.78
CA LYS A 39 9.20 -55.54 11.17
C LYS A 39 10.66 -55.76 11.55
N THR A 40 11.58 -55.10 10.86
CA THR A 40 13.02 -55.22 11.06
C THR A 40 13.56 -53.97 11.74
N SER A 41 14.67 -54.09 12.47
CA SER A 41 15.30 -52.95 13.16
C SER A 41 15.98 -51.96 12.21
N HIS A 42 16.16 -52.34 10.93
CA HIS A 42 16.74 -51.52 9.87
C HIS A 42 16.02 -51.79 8.54
N LYS A 43 16.08 -50.83 7.62
CA LYS A 43 15.50 -50.96 6.27
C LYS A 43 16.32 -51.95 5.45
N LEU A 44 15.67 -53.00 4.95
CA LEU A 44 16.31 -54.02 4.10
C LEU A 44 16.10 -53.68 2.61
N PHE A 45 17.02 -54.13 1.74
CA PHE A 45 17.01 -53.87 0.30
C PHE A 45 16.87 -55.17 -0.51
N GLN A 46 16.54 -55.07 -1.80
CA GLN A 46 16.51 -56.20 -2.73
C GLN A 46 17.85 -56.95 -2.75
N GLY A 47 17.82 -58.29 -2.72
CA GLY A 47 19.00 -59.16 -2.70
C GLY A 47 19.45 -59.64 -1.31
N TYR A 48 18.80 -59.18 -0.23
CA TYR A 48 18.99 -59.74 1.10
C TYR A 48 18.22 -61.06 1.25
N GLY A 49 18.85 -62.07 1.86
CA GLY A 49 18.23 -63.37 2.16
C GLY A 49 17.80 -63.47 3.62
N ILE A 50 16.62 -64.02 3.86
CA ILE A 50 16.08 -64.23 5.22
C ILE A 50 15.95 -65.74 5.47
N ASP A 51 16.58 -66.23 6.54
CA ASP A 51 16.50 -67.62 6.98
C ASP A 51 15.86 -67.73 8.36
N PHE A 52 14.99 -68.73 8.52
CA PHE A 52 14.26 -69.01 9.75
C PHE A 52 14.91 -70.21 10.45
N ASN A 53 15.71 -69.93 11.47
CA ASN A 53 16.37 -70.97 12.24
C ASN A 53 15.35 -71.70 13.13
N HIS A 54 14.77 -72.81 12.64
CA HIS A 54 14.37 -73.90 13.53
C HIS A 54 14.40 -75.27 12.87
N ILE A 55 15.22 -76.15 13.45
CA ILE A 55 15.31 -77.58 13.14
C ILE A 55 14.17 -78.27 13.88
N GLN A 56 13.13 -78.69 13.15
CA GLN A 56 12.30 -79.84 13.48
C GLN A 56 12.14 -80.65 12.17
N PRO A 57 12.22 -81.99 12.23
CA PRO A 57 11.91 -82.81 11.06
C PRO A 57 10.44 -82.57 10.71
N ASN A 58 10.15 -82.20 9.47
CA ASN A 58 8.83 -81.84 8.90
C ASN A 58 8.42 -80.36 8.87
N VAL A 59 9.37 -79.42 8.86
CA VAL A 59 9.08 -78.00 8.59
C VAL A 59 9.61 -77.57 7.21
N GLU A 60 8.72 -77.07 6.35
CA GLU A 60 9.05 -76.48 5.04
C GLU A 60 9.93 -75.23 5.24
N ILE A 61 11.14 -75.22 4.65
CA ILE A 61 12.03 -74.05 4.64
C ILE A 61 11.56 -73.12 3.53
N ALA A 62 11.12 -71.91 3.89
CA ALA A 62 10.82 -70.84 2.96
C ALA A 62 12.03 -69.91 2.82
N VAL A 63 12.65 -69.88 1.64
CA VAL A 63 13.66 -68.86 1.28
C VAL A 63 12.91 -67.66 0.71
N CYS A 64 13.05 -66.50 1.35
CA CYS A 64 12.30 -65.30 0.99
C CYS A 64 13.18 -64.19 0.40
N THR A 65 12.72 -63.59 -0.70
CA THR A 65 13.31 -62.39 -1.31
C THR A 65 12.43 -61.17 -1.05
N LEU A 66 13.07 -60.02 -0.79
CA LEU A 66 12.38 -58.75 -0.55
C LEU A 66 12.07 -58.02 -1.85
N HIS A 67 10.81 -57.62 -2.02
CA HIS A 67 10.40 -56.60 -2.99
C HIS A 67 10.26 -55.27 -2.25
N SER A 68 11.07 -54.26 -2.59
CA SER A 68 10.97 -52.94 -1.97
C SER A 68 10.62 -51.90 -3.01
N ASP A 69 9.50 -51.19 -2.80
CA ASP A 69 9.38 -49.77 -3.20
C ASP A 69 8.46 -48.93 -2.28
N LEU A 70 7.68 -49.50 -1.35
CA LEU A 70 6.84 -48.69 -0.45
C LEU A 70 6.82 -49.21 1.00
N GLY A 71 7.43 -48.45 1.91
CA GLY A 71 7.04 -48.27 3.32
C GLY A 71 7.05 -49.44 4.31
N ASN A 72 6.81 -50.68 3.89
CA ASN A 72 6.76 -51.87 4.74
C ASN A 72 7.37 -53.06 3.98
N SER A 73 8.36 -53.72 4.56
CA SER A 73 8.97 -54.93 3.99
C SER A 73 7.97 -56.09 4.02
N LEU A 74 7.39 -56.39 2.85
CA LEU A 74 6.53 -57.56 2.65
C LEU A 74 7.42 -58.76 2.30
N ILE A 75 7.27 -59.85 3.06
CA ILE A 75 7.85 -61.15 2.73
C ILE A 75 6.87 -61.85 1.80
N ASP A 76 7.23 -61.99 0.52
CA ASP A 76 6.47 -62.81 -0.44
C ASP A 76 7.02 -64.25 -0.40
N ILE A 77 6.13 -65.21 -0.17
CA ILE A 77 6.44 -66.65 -0.18
C ILE A 77 6.07 -67.25 -1.54
N ASN A 78 5.58 -66.46 -2.50
CA ASN A 78 5.32 -66.94 -3.84
C ASN A 78 6.56 -66.85 -4.72
N GLY A 79 7.03 -68.01 -5.19
CA GLY A 79 8.10 -68.18 -6.16
C GLY A 79 7.78 -67.63 -7.57
N LYS A 80 7.51 -66.33 -7.70
CA LYS A 80 7.34 -65.62 -8.98
C LYS A 80 8.16 -64.33 -8.98
N GLY A 81 9.48 -64.47 -9.03
CA GLY A 81 10.38 -63.34 -9.22
C GLY A 81 11.83 -63.78 -9.05
N TYR A 82 12.50 -64.07 -10.16
CA TYR A 82 13.87 -64.58 -10.29
C TYR A 82 14.08 -66.08 -10.02
N THR A 83 14.99 -66.63 -10.82
CA THR A 83 15.11 -68.05 -11.21
C THR A 83 15.44 -69.00 -10.06
N MET A 84 14.39 -69.49 -9.40
CA MET A 84 14.33 -70.88 -8.95
C MET A 84 14.44 -71.79 -10.18
N ARG A 85 15.63 -72.33 -10.46
CA ARG A 85 15.78 -73.53 -11.30
C ARG A 85 15.71 -74.81 -10.47
N TYR A 86 14.86 -74.84 -9.45
CA TYR A 86 14.14 -76.06 -9.16
C TYR A 86 12.94 -76.07 -10.10
N ASN A 87 13.03 -76.87 -11.16
CA ASN A 87 11.83 -77.32 -11.84
C ASN A 87 11.03 -78.13 -10.79
N LEU A 88 10.16 -77.46 -10.05
CA LEU A 88 8.93 -78.09 -9.59
C LEU A 88 8.04 -78.24 -10.82
N THR A 89 8.44 -79.09 -11.77
CA THR A 89 7.44 -79.75 -12.60
C THR A 89 6.59 -80.55 -11.60
N GLY A 90 5.27 -80.44 -11.71
CA GLY A 90 4.30 -80.88 -10.72
C GLY A 90 4.23 -82.40 -10.45
N ASN A 91 5.35 -83.13 -10.55
CA ASN A 91 5.49 -84.55 -10.22
C ASN A 91 6.73 -84.92 -9.39
N ASN A 92 7.59 -83.99 -8.92
CA ASN A 92 8.75 -84.37 -8.08
C ASN A 92 8.81 -83.65 -6.71
N TYR A 93 7.65 -83.43 -6.08
CA TYR A 93 7.60 -83.46 -4.61
C TYR A 93 7.83 -84.91 -4.18
N ILE A 94 9.09 -85.27 -3.96
CA ILE A 94 9.42 -86.55 -3.36
C ILE A 94 9.30 -86.36 -1.86
N GLY A 95 8.14 -86.68 -1.29
CA GLY A 95 8.01 -86.83 0.16
C GLY A 95 9.00 -87.90 0.67
N GLU A 96 9.19 -87.95 1.99
CA GLU A 96 9.95 -88.99 2.70
C GLU A 96 9.84 -90.43 2.13
N PRO A 97 8.72 -90.89 1.50
CA PRO A 97 8.63 -92.24 0.96
C PRO A 97 9.59 -92.63 -0.19
N GLN A 98 10.20 -91.72 -0.98
CA GLN A 98 11.27 -92.12 -1.93
C GLN A 98 12.69 -91.75 -1.48
N LEU A 99 12.89 -91.01 -0.38
CA LEU A 99 14.22 -90.83 0.21
C LEU A 99 14.78 -92.17 0.75
N GLU A 100 13.90 -93.09 1.09
CA GLU A 100 14.25 -94.49 1.41
C GLU A 100 14.50 -95.36 0.16
N GLN A 101 14.19 -94.85 -1.05
CA GLN A 101 14.22 -95.64 -2.29
C GLN A 101 15.23 -95.17 -3.35
N THR A 102 16.00 -94.09 -3.11
CA THR A 102 17.05 -93.67 -4.05
C THR A 102 18.08 -94.79 -4.22
N ASN A 103 18.53 -95.01 -5.46
CA ASN A 103 19.56 -96.01 -5.72
C ASN A 103 20.87 -95.66 -4.99
N THR A 104 21.11 -94.38 -4.70
CA THR A 104 22.22 -93.87 -3.90
C THR A 104 22.19 -94.39 -2.47
N ARG A 105 21.08 -94.23 -1.75
CA ARG A 105 20.96 -94.74 -0.37
C ARG A 105 21.00 -96.27 -0.32
N LYS A 106 20.34 -96.94 -1.28
CA LYS A 106 20.39 -98.41 -1.42
C LYS A 106 21.81 -98.90 -1.68
N TYR A 107 22.58 -98.22 -2.53
CA TYR A 107 23.96 -98.57 -2.84
C TYR A 107 24.85 -98.43 -1.61
N ILE A 108 24.78 -97.29 -0.92
CA ILE A 108 25.57 -97.02 0.28
C ILE A 108 25.25 -98.02 1.39
N ASN A 109 23.97 -98.21 1.73
CA ASN A 109 23.58 -99.13 2.82
C ASN A 109 23.85 -100.60 2.50
N LYS A 110 23.85 -100.99 1.22
CA LYS A 110 24.22 -102.36 0.82
C LYS A 110 25.71 -102.62 0.99
N ARG A 111 26.55 -101.62 0.72
CA ARG A 111 28.02 -101.74 0.75
C ARG A 111 28.60 -101.45 2.14
N TYR A 112 27.97 -100.54 2.87
CA TYR A 112 28.37 -100.05 4.19
C TYR A 112 27.11 -100.04 5.10
N PRO A 113 26.71 -101.22 5.61
CA PRO A 113 25.45 -101.37 6.34
C PRO A 113 25.47 -100.75 7.73
N THR A 114 26.65 -100.63 8.37
CA THR A 114 26.78 -100.03 9.72
C THR A 114 27.54 -98.70 9.66
N GLU A 115 27.32 -97.84 10.67
CA GLU A 115 28.10 -96.60 10.84
C GLU A 115 29.61 -96.91 10.95
N SER A 116 29.97 -97.96 11.67
CA SER A 116 31.38 -98.37 11.81
C SER A 116 32.03 -98.77 10.49
N ASP A 117 31.26 -99.31 9.54
CA ASP A 117 31.77 -99.60 8.19
C ASP A 117 32.06 -98.31 7.42
N LYS A 118 31.23 -97.27 7.58
CA LYS A 118 31.39 -95.97 6.94
C LYS A 118 32.53 -95.15 7.55
N GLU A 119 32.70 -95.24 8.88
CA GLU A 119 33.76 -94.54 9.60
C GLU A 119 35.17 -95.05 9.27
N LYS A 120 35.33 -96.31 8.89
CA LYS A 120 36.65 -96.90 8.55
C LYS A 120 37.13 -96.52 7.15
N GLU A 121 36.24 -96.04 6.29
CA GLU A 121 36.56 -95.73 4.91
C GLU A 121 37.22 -94.34 4.81
N ASN A 122 38.48 -94.34 4.40
CA ASN A 122 39.20 -93.13 4.03
C ASN A 122 39.11 -92.84 2.52
N LYS A 123 38.67 -93.80 1.71
CA LYS A 123 38.57 -93.66 0.24
C LYS A 123 37.29 -94.30 -0.29
N LEU A 124 36.41 -93.47 -0.87
CA LEU A 124 35.13 -93.90 -1.43
C LEU A 124 35.13 -93.71 -2.96
N ILE A 125 35.16 -94.83 -3.68
CA ILE A 125 35.07 -94.87 -5.15
C ILE A 125 33.72 -95.46 -5.56
N ILE A 126 32.85 -94.60 -6.08
CA ILE A 126 31.48 -94.90 -6.52
C ILE A 126 31.20 -94.27 -7.89
N ASP A 127 32.22 -94.17 -8.74
CA ASP A 127 32.10 -93.65 -10.09
C ASP A 127 31.33 -94.62 -11.01
N ASN A 128 30.59 -94.04 -11.96
CA ASN A 128 29.87 -94.77 -13.01
C ASN A 128 28.97 -95.90 -12.44
N LYS A 129 28.19 -95.59 -11.41
CA LYS A 129 27.25 -96.53 -10.76
C LYS A 129 25.79 -96.23 -11.08
N ASN A 130 25.54 -95.31 -12.01
CA ASN A 130 24.22 -94.79 -12.36
C ASN A 130 23.45 -94.23 -11.14
N LEU A 131 24.16 -93.67 -10.15
CA LEU A 131 23.54 -93.11 -8.95
C LEU A 131 22.80 -91.82 -9.27
N GLU A 132 21.63 -91.63 -8.67
CA GLU A 132 20.73 -90.52 -8.94
C GLU A 132 20.36 -89.78 -7.64
N PHE A 133 19.87 -88.55 -7.79
CA PHE A 133 19.39 -87.72 -6.68
C PHE A 133 20.48 -87.32 -5.68
N HIS A 134 20.17 -87.39 -4.38
CA HIS A 134 21.02 -86.92 -3.29
C HIS A 134 21.98 -88.01 -2.82
N LEU A 135 23.26 -87.65 -2.70
CA LEU A 135 24.28 -88.44 -2.03
C LEU A 135 24.63 -87.80 -0.68
N ASP A 136 24.28 -88.47 0.41
CA ASP A 136 24.63 -88.10 1.78
C ASP A 136 25.85 -88.92 2.25
N LEU A 137 26.95 -88.22 2.56
CA LEU A 137 28.17 -88.82 3.09
C LEU A 137 28.50 -88.36 4.51
N SER A 138 27.52 -87.82 5.24
CA SER A 138 27.71 -87.25 6.58
C SER A 138 28.29 -88.24 7.60
N GLU A 139 28.04 -89.54 7.44
CA GLU A 139 28.56 -90.63 8.29
C GLU A 139 29.99 -91.10 7.90
N PHE A 140 30.51 -90.68 6.74
CA PHE A 140 31.88 -91.02 6.29
C PHE A 140 32.92 -90.03 6.86
N VAL A 141 32.93 -89.86 8.18
CA VAL A 141 33.67 -88.77 8.85
C VAL A 141 35.20 -88.77 8.64
N ASN A 142 35.77 -89.94 8.30
CA ASN A 142 37.20 -90.11 8.04
C ASN A 142 37.59 -90.11 6.55
N LEU A 143 36.66 -89.71 5.66
CA LEU A 143 36.89 -89.72 4.23
C LEU A 143 37.93 -88.68 3.80
N GLU A 144 38.98 -89.16 3.13
CA GLU A 144 40.08 -88.37 2.56
C GLU A 144 39.98 -88.26 1.02
N GLU A 145 39.45 -89.29 0.36
CA GLU A 145 39.30 -89.34 -1.09
C GLU A 145 37.87 -89.71 -1.50
N LEU A 146 37.22 -88.87 -2.29
CA LEU A 146 35.88 -89.11 -2.84
C LEU A 146 35.91 -89.09 -4.37
N ILE A 147 35.56 -90.21 -5.00
CA ILE A 147 35.36 -90.31 -6.44
C ILE A 147 33.92 -90.77 -6.70
N CYS A 148 33.04 -89.83 -7.07
CA CYS A 148 31.63 -90.07 -7.38
C CYS A 148 31.23 -89.59 -8.78
N SER A 149 32.21 -89.47 -9.69
CA SER A 149 32.01 -89.00 -11.05
C SER A 149 31.17 -89.95 -11.92
N LYS A 150 30.72 -89.45 -13.07
CA LYS A 150 29.92 -90.23 -14.06
C LYS A 150 28.60 -90.78 -13.51
N ASN A 151 28.00 -90.11 -12.53
CA ASN A 151 26.66 -90.41 -12.02
C ASN A 151 25.64 -89.34 -12.46
N GLN A 152 24.45 -89.35 -11.90
CA GLN A 152 23.36 -88.41 -12.18
C GLN A 152 22.92 -87.70 -10.89
N LEU A 153 23.87 -87.48 -9.97
CA LEU A 153 23.60 -86.86 -8.67
C LEU A 153 23.13 -85.43 -8.87
N THR A 154 22.03 -85.04 -8.21
CA THR A 154 21.50 -83.67 -8.23
C THR A 154 21.96 -82.85 -7.03
N SER A 155 22.44 -83.52 -5.97
CA SER A 155 23.02 -82.89 -4.78
C SER A 155 24.02 -83.83 -4.09
N LEU A 156 24.98 -83.24 -3.39
CA LEU A 156 26.05 -83.93 -2.68
C LEU A 156 26.25 -83.27 -1.30
N ASP A 157 26.01 -84.02 -0.23
CA ASP A 157 26.35 -83.58 1.13
C ASP A 157 27.68 -84.19 1.56
N ILE A 158 28.70 -83.34 1.60
CA ILE A 158 30.04 -83.64 2.11
C ILE A 158 30.40 -82.77 3.32
N SER A 159 29.38 -82.25 4.01
CA SER A 159 29.54 -81.19 5.01
C SER A 159 30.35 -81.62 6.24
N LYS A 160 30.37 -82.93 6.54
CA LYS A 160 31.07 -83.54 7.69
C LYS A 160 32.46 -84.09 7.34
N ASN A 161 32.78 -84.26 6.06
CA ASN A 161 33.98 -84.95 5.58
C ASN A 161 35.19 -83.99 5.52
N LYS A 162 35.55 -83.39 6.65
CA LYS A 162 36.57 -82.31 6.72
C LYS A 162 37.98 -82.75 6.30
N GLN A 163 38.23 -84.06 6.24
CA GLN A 163 39.52 -84.65 5.91
C GLN A 163 39.75 -84.83 4.40
N LEU A 164 38.75 -84.47 3.56
CA LEU A 164 38.86 -84.59 2.11
C LEU A 164 40.07 -83.82 1.54
N THR A 165 40.91 -84.55 0.83
CA THR A 165 42.07 -84.07 0.07
C THR A 165 41.88 -84.22 -1.44
N GLU A 166 40.99 -85.11 -1.88
CA GLU A 166 40.62 -85.30 -3.28
C GLU A 166 39.10 -85.46 -3.43
N ILE A 167 38.51 -84.67 -4.33
CA ILE A 167 37.08 -84.74 -4.68
C ILE A 167 36.93 -84.76 -6.19
N ASP A 168 36.43 -85.87 -6.72
CA ASP A 168 35.92 -85.97 -8.08
C ASP A 168 34.40 -86.21 -8.08
N CYS A 169 33.65 -85.14 -8.27
CA CYS A 169 32.21 -85.17 -8.51
C CYS A 169 31.84 -84.76 -9.94
N SER A 170 32.80 -84.85 -10.86
CA SER A 170 32.63 -84.49 -12.26
C SER A 170 31.55 -85.30 -12.97
N GLN A 171 31.00 -84.75 -14.06
CA GLN A 171 30.02 -85.45 -14.91
C GLN A 171 28.75 -85.92 -14.18
N ASN A 172 28.26 -85.15 -13.20
CA ASN A 172 27.00 -85.36 -12.48
C ASN A 172 25.90 -84.38 -12.95
N LYS A 173 24.78 -84.26 -12.22
CA LYS A 173 23.70 -83.29 -12.46
C LYS A 173 23.58 -82.27 -11.30
N LEU A 174 24.70 -81.95 -10.62
CA LEU A 174 24.67 -81.06 -9.46
C LEU A 174 24.16 -79.69 -9.89
N VAL A 175 23.01 -79.25 -9.35
CA VAL A 175 22.40 -77.97 -9.73
C VAL A 175 22.85 -76.89 -8.76
N SER A 176 23.15 -75.69 -9.28
CA SER A 176 23.53 -74.52 -8.46
C SER A 176 24.70 -74.79 -7.52
N LEU A 177 25.74 -75.48 -8.00
CA LEU A 177 26.95 -75.75 -7.25
C LEU A 177 27.68 -74.43 -6.93
N ASP A 178 27.55 -74.00 -5.68
CA ASP A 178 28.35 -72.95 -5.08
C ASP A 178 29.71 -73.52 -4.67
N LEU A 179 30.77 -73.07 -5.32
CA LEU A 179 32.13 -73.55 -5.06
C LEU A 179 32.64 -73.15 -3.67
N ASN A 180 31.99 -72.19 -2.98
CA ASN A 180 32.30 -71.89 -1.60
C ASN A 180 32.01 -73.07 -0.65
N CYS A 181 31.19 -74.05 -1.04
CA CYS A 181 30.98 -75.24 -0.21
C CYS A 181 32.30 -76.00 0.06
N PHE A 182 33.29 -75.86 -0.84
CA PHE A 182 34.61 -76.46 -0.72
C PHE A 182 35.61 -75.63 0.11
N SER A 183 35.28 -74.39 0.50
CA SER A 183 36.18 -73.51 1.26
C SER A 183 36.63 -74.10 2.61
N ARG A 184 35.80 -74.98 3.18
CA ARG A 184 36.06 -75.67 4.46
C ARG A 184 37.18 -76.72 4.38
N PHE A 185 37.52 -77.22 3.19
CA PHE A 185 38.47 -78.31 3.01
C PHE A 185 39.89 -77.76 2.85
N VAL A 186 40.48 -77.32 3.96
CA VAL A 186 41.79 -76.64 3.99
C VAL A 186 42.96 -77.46 3.43
N ASN A 187 42.79 -78.78 3.30
CA ASN A 187 43.78 -79.71 2.76
C ASN A 187 43.41 -80.27 1.37
N LEU A 188 42.36 -79.73 0.72
CA LEU A 188 41.91 -80.17 -0.59
C LEU A 188 42.97 -79.84 -1.65
N LYS A 189 43.51 -80.87 -2.31
CA LYS A 189 44.57 -80.77 -3.32
C LYS A 189 44.00 -80.86 -4.74
N GLU A 190 43.03 -81.75 -4.92
CA GLU A 190 42.46 -82.11 -6.20
C GLU A 190 40.94 -81.89 -6.15
N LEU A 191 40.42 -81.06 -7.07
CA LEU A 191 38.98 -80.80 -7.17
C LEU A 191 38.52 -80.88 -8.63
N PHE A 192 37.77 -81.93 -8.94
CA PHE A 192 37.19 -82.18 -10.25
C PHE A 192 35.66 -82.05 -10.17
N VAL A 193 35.15 -80.95 -10.74
CA VAL A 193 33.72 -80.61 -10.74
C VAL A 193 33.16 -80.46 -12.15
N GLY A 194 34.02 -80.41 -13.17
CA GLY A 194 33.66 -80.13 -14.57
C GLY A 194 32.98 -81.26 -15.34
N ASN A 195 32.73 -81.04 -16.62
CA ASN A 195 32.26 -82.08 -17.53
C ASN A 195 33.06 -82.10 -18.84
N THR A 196 33.59 -83.26 -19.22
CA THR A 196 34.43 -83.42 -20.41
C THR A 196 33.80 -84.27 -21.50
N ASP A 197 32.71 -84.94 -21.17
CA ASP A 197 32.04 -85.90 -22.02
C ASP A 197 30.94 -85.17 -22.82
N GLY A 198 31.17 -85.04 -24.14
CA GLY A 198 30.28 -84.32 -25.04
C GLY A 198 28.88 -84.93 -25.12
N ASP A 199 28.78 -86.27 -25.05
CA ASP A 199 27.50 -86.97 -25.15
C ASP A 199 26.68 -86.75 -23.88
N ARG A 200 27.34 -86.78 -22.71
CA ARG A 200 26.69 -86.45 -21.43
C ARG A 200 26.24 -84.99 -21.38
N ILE A 201 27.02 -84.06 -21.92
CA ILE A 201 26.61 -82.65 -22.02
C ILE A 201 25.35 -82.51 -22.88
N GLN A 202 25.31 -83.15 -24.06
CA GLN A 202 24.14 -83.15 -24.94
C GLN A 202 22.89 -83.74 -24.29
N GLN A 203 23.06 -84.75 -23.43
CA GLN A 203 21.99 -85.37 -22.65
C GLN A 203 21.56 -84.55 -21.41
N GLY A 204 22.15 -83.38 -21.16
CA GLY A 204 21.85 -82.57 -19.98
C GLY A 204 22.43 -83.10 -18.67
N ILE A 205 23.43 -83.98 -18.74
CA ILE A 205 24.10 -84.61 -17.60
C ILE A 205 25.40 -83.87 -17.31
N TYR A 206 25.30 -82.72 -16.67
CA TYR A 206 26.45 -81.90 -16.24
C TYR A 206 26.16 -81.10 -14.95
N ASN A 207 27.21 -80.83 -14.18
CA ASN A 207 27.13 -79.96 -12.99
C ASN A 207 26.92 -78.51 -13.43
N GLN A 208 26.08 -77.74 -12.73
CA GLN A 208 25.79 -76.33 -13.00
C GLN A 208 26.40 -75.45 -11.91
N PHE A 209 27.19 -74.45 -12.28
CA PHE A 209 27.94 -73.59 -11.34
C PHE A 209 27.25 -72.24 -11.11
N HIS A 210 27.48 -71.66 -9.93
CA HIS A 210 27.21 -70.25 -9.68
C HIS A 210 28.24 -69.32 -10.35
N GLU A 211 27.93 -68.03 -10.51
CA GLU A 211 28.83 -67.05 -11.17
C GLU A 211 30.08 -66.69 -10.35
N THR A 212 30.07 -67.02 -9.06
CA THR A 212 31.07 -66.65 -8.05
C THR A 212 31.33 -67.87 -7.17
N GLY A 213 32.47 -67.93 -6.48
CA GLY A 213 32.81 -69.07 -5.64
C GLY A 213 34.27 -69.52 -5.71
N ILE A 214 34.92 -69.28 -6.85
CA ILE A 214 36.30 -69.71 -7.12
C ILE A 214 37.29 -68.99 -6.21
N GLU A 215 37.01 -67.73 -5.90
CA GLU A 215 37.76 -66.90 -4.98
C GLU A 215 37.77 -67.44 -3.54
N PHE A 216 36.78 -68.25 -3.17
CA PHE A 216 36.63 -68.86 -1.84
C PHE A 216 37.17 -70.29 -1.75
N LEU A 217 37.55 -70.91 -2.87
CA LEU A 217 38.21 -72.20 -2.85
C LEU A 217 39.46 -72.14 -1.93
N PRO A 218 39.90 -73.24 -1.32
CA PRO A 218 41.10 -73.23 -0.49
C PRO A 218 42.37 -73.03 -1.35
N ASP A 219 43.42 -72.45 -0.77
CA ASP A 219 44.72 -72.24 -1.44
C ASP A 219 45.54 -73.53 -1.60
N SER A 220 45.11 -74.60 -0.94
CA SER A 220 45.70 -75.95 -1.03
C SER A 220 45.45 -76.63 -2.37
N ILE A 221 44.45 -76.20 -3.15
CA ILE A 221 44.11 -76.83 -4.43
C ILE A 221 45.25 -76.58 -5.42
N MET A 222 45.90 -77.66 -5.81
CA MET A 222 46.94 -77.66 -6.82
C MET A 222 46.34 -77.85 -8.22
N ASN A 223 45.30 -78.67 -8.30
CA ASN A 223 44.65 -79.03 -9.54
C ASN A 223 43.15 -78.81 -9.41
N PHE A 224 42.65 -77.80 -10.11
CA PHE A 224 41.24 -77.51 -10.22
C PHE A 224 40.76 -77.83 -11.64
N ARG A 225 39.75 -78.70 -11.76
CA ARG A 225 39.14 -79.08 -13.04
C ARG A 225 37.66 -78.77 -13.10
N CYS A 226 37.33 -77.74 -13.87
CA CYS A 226 35.96 -77.26 -14.04
C CYS A 226 35.43 -77.39 -15.48
N LEU A 227 36.32 -77.59 -16.48
CA LEU A 227 36.04 -77.70 -17.94
C LEU A 227 34.66 -77.19 -18.36
N ALA A 228 34.68 -75.90 -18.62
CA ALA A 228 33.53 -75.03 -18.82
C ALA A 228 33.33 -74.64 -20.30
N ASP A 229 34.35 -74.83 -21.15
CA ASP A 229 34.42 -74.44 -22.56
C ASP A 229 33.40 -75.15 -23.47
N LYS A 230 33.07 -76.41 -23.19
CA LYS A 230 32.10 -77.18 -23.99
C LYS A 230 30.65 -76.86 -23.66
N ARG A 231 30.39 -75.88 -22.81
CA ARG A 231 29.06 -75.53 -22.34
C ARG A 231 28.63 -74.15 -22.84
N SER A 232 27.37 -74.03 -23.24
CA SER A 232 26.84 -72.82 -23.89
C SER A 232 26.44 -71.71 -22.91
N GLU A 233 26.46 -71.95 -21.59
CA GLU A 233 26.04 -70.91 -20.65
C GLU A 233 27.10 -69.80 -20.50
N ALA A 234 26.69 -68.56 -20.76
CA ALA A 234 27.56 -67.36 -20.71
C ALA A 234 28.36 -67.22 -19.39
N LYS A 235 27.78 -67.64 -18.27
CA LYS A 235 28.38 -67.61 -16.92
C LYS A 235 29.59 -68.54 -16.80
N VAL A 236 29.47 -69.72 -17.41
CA VAL A 236 30.48 -70.77 -17.45
C VAL A 236 31.61 -70.37 -18.41
N LYS A 237 31.25 -69.76 -19.54
CA LYS A 237 32.21 -69.15 -20.48
C LYS A 237 33.05 -68.04 -19.85
N LYS A 238 32.44 -67.10 -19.11
CA LYS A 238 33.15 -66.01 -18.42
C LYS A 238 34.16 -66.53 -17.39
N THR A 239 33.77 -67.58 -16.67
CA THR A 239 34.63 -68.27 -15.70
C THR A 239 35.81 -68.97 -16.39
N TYR A 240 35.54 -69.64 -17.52
CA TYR A 240 36.55 -70.27 -18.34
C TYR A 240 37.57 -69.26 -18.88
N GLU A 241 37.12 -68.15 -19.47
CA GLU A 241 37.97 -67.08 -20.01
C GLU A 241 38.93 -66.52 -18.96
N GLN A 242 38.46 -66.38 -17.71
CA GLN A 242 39.31 -65.93 -16.59
C GLN A 242 40.38 -66.94 -16.20
N LEU A 243 40.11 -68.24 -16.31
CA LEU A 243 41.01 -69.31 -15.90
C LEU A 243 41.94 -69.79 -17.02
N GLU A 244 41.56 -69.63 -18.29
CA GLU A 244 42.31 -70.09 -19.47
C GLU A 244 43.75 -69.54 -19.49
N ALA A 245 43.94 -68.28 -19.10
CA ALA A 245 45.25 -67.64 -18.98
C ALA A 245 46.17 -68.25 -17.89
N TYR A 246 45.64 -69.16 -17.06
CA TYR A 246 46.34 -69.82 -15.96
C TYR A 246 46.49 -71.33 -16.18
N THR A 247 46.37 -71.77 -17.42
CA THR A 247 46.65 -73.15 -17.82
C THR A 247 48.18 -73.35 -17.93
N LEU A 248 48.68 -74.49 -17.45
CA LEU A 248 50.12 -74.78 -17.44
C LEU A 248 50.65 -75.19 -18.83
N SER A 249 49.76 -75.65 -19.71
CA SER A 249 50.01 -76.00 -21.10
C SER A 249 48.69 -76.02 -21.90
N PRO A 250 48.73 -76.01 -23.26
CA PRO A 250 47.52 -76.21 -24.08
C PRO A 250 46.81 -77.55 -23.80
N ILE A 251 47.55 -78.58 -23.38
CA ILE A 251 47.00 -79.88 -22.98
C ILE A 251 46.26 -79.73 -21.64
N ASP A 252 46.80 -78.96 -20.70
CA ASP A 252 46.13 -78.65 -19.43
C ASP A 252 44.89 -77.78 -19.64
N ALA A 253 44.91 -76.87 -20.60
CA ALA A 253 43.73 -76.09 -21.01
C ALA A 253 42.61 -77.00 -21.54
N PHE A 254 42.94 -77.92 -22.46
CA PHE A 254 42.01 -78.92 -22.98
C PHE A 254 41.54 -79.92 -21.91
N GLN A 255 42.38 -80.19 -20.90
CA GLN A 255 42.02 -81.00 -19.74
C GLN A 255 41.45 -80.16 -18.59
N GLY A 256 41.19 -78.86 -18.81
CA GLY A 256 40.68 -77.87 -17.87
C GLY A 256 41.37 -77.88 -16.52
N ARG A 257 42.67 -78.17 -16.48
CA ARG A 257 43.50 -78.03 -15.29
C ARG A 257 44.04 -76.61 -15.20
N TYR A 258 43.68 -75.92 -14.13
CA TYR A 258 44.04 -74.52 -13.93
C TYR A 258 44.93 -74.33 -12.70
N ASN A 259 45.93 -73.45 -12.81
CA ASN A 259 46.74 -72.99 -11.68
C ASN A 259 45.95 -71.95 -10.86
N LEU A 260 45.08 -72.43 -9.98
CA LEU A 260 44.20 -71.59 -9.17
C LEU A 260 44.99 -70.63 -8.27
N LYS A 261 46.16 -71.04 -7.78
CA LYS A 261 47.04 -70.22 -6.94
C LYS A 261 47.53 -68.97 -7.68
N ALA A 262 47.95 -69.13 -8.92
CA ALA A 262 48.36 -68.01 -9.77
C ALA A 262 47.18 -67.08 -10.12
N TRP A 263 46.01 -67.66 -10.44
CA TRP A 263 44.80 -66.90 -10.73
C TRP A 263 44.38 -66.03 -9.54
N LYS A 264 44.29 -66.60 -8.33
CA LYS A 264 43.89 -65.86 -7.11
C LYS A 264 44.83 -64.70 -6.79
N LYS A 265 46.14 -64.85 -7.03
CA LYS A 265 47.10 -63.77 -6.83
C LYS A 265 46.78 -62.58 -7.74
N ASN A 266 46.49 -62.83 -9.02
CA ASN A 266 46.12 -61.77 -9.94
C ASN A 266 44.73 -61.18 -9.64
N TRP A 267 43.76 -62.02 -9.28
CA TRP A 267 42.42 -61.57 -8.90
C TRP A 267 42.47 -60.57 -7.73
N LYS A 268 43.28 -60.85 -6.70
CA LYS A 268 43.52 -59.93 -5.57
C LYS A 268 44.13 -58.59 -6.03
N LEU A 269 45.11 -58.63 -6.93
CA LEU A 269 45.75 -57.42 -7.48
C LEU A 269 44.78 -56.56 -8.29
N ILE A 270 43.93 -57.19 -9.12
CA ILE A 270 42.89 -56.49 -9.88
C ILE A 270 41.94 -55.78 -8.91
N LYS A 271 41.49 -56.46 -7.86
CA LYS A 271 40.59 -55.87 -6.85
C LYS A 271 41.22 -54.71 -6.09
N GLN A 272 42.51 -54.79 -5.78
CA GLN A 272 43.25 -53.68 -5.16
C GLN A 272 43.37 -52.48 -6.10
N LYS A 273 43.62 -52.71 -7.40
CA LYS A 273 43.69 -51.66 -8.41
C LYS A 273 42.34 -50.96 -8.60
N GLU A 274 41.25 -51.72 -8.67
CA GLU A 274 39.88 -51.17 -8.73
C GLU A 274 39.56 -50.29 -7.50
N ALA A 275 39.98 -50.72 -6.30
CA ALA A 275 39.79 -49.94 -5.08
C ALA A 275 40.58 -48.62 -5.08
N LEU A 276 41.83 -48.63 -5.56
CA LEU A 276 42.66 -47.42 -5.66
C LEU A 276 42.08 -46.38 -6.62
N GLN A 277 41.54 -46.83 -7.77
CA GLN A 277 40.89 -45.92 -8.74
C GLN A 277 39.63 -45.25 -8.18
N GLN A 278 38.94 -45.91 -7.24
CA GLN A 278 37.77 -45.33 -6.59
C GLN A 278 38.17 -44.21 -5.61
N VAL A 279 39.23 -44.43 -4.83
CA VAL A 279 39.78 -43.42 -3.90
C VAL A 279 40.28 -42.18 -4.64
N GLU A 280 40.92 -42.35 -5.81
CA GLU A 280 41.41 -41.24 -6.64
C GLU A 280 40.27 -40.30 -7.09
N LYS A 281 39.11 -40.87 -7.47
CA LYS A 281 37.92 -40.09 -7.84
C LYS A 281 37.29 -39.33 -6.68
N GLU A 282 37.32 -39.90 -5.49
CA GLU A 282 36.77 -39.26 -4.28
C GLU A 282 37.59 -38.02 -3.90
N LEU A 283 38.92 -38.11 -3.98
CA LEU A 283 39.83 -36.99 -3.72
C LEU A 283 39.63 -35.82 -4.70
N GLU A 284 39.38 -36.09 -5.99
CA GLU A 284 39.07 -35.04 -6.97
C GLU A 284 37.74 -34.32 -6.67
N LEU A 285 36.77 -35.03 -6.08
CA LEU A 285 35.48 -34.46 -5.71
C LEU A 285 35.63 -33.53 -4.50
N ASP A 286 36.39 -33.96 -3.48
CA ASP A 286 36.65 -33.19 -2.26
C ASP A 286 37.32 -31.84 -2.55
N ALA A 287 38.27 -31.82 -3.50
CA ALA A 287 38.91 -30.58 -3.94
C ALA A 287 37.90 -29.58 -4.55
N LYS A 288 36.95 -30.07 -5.35
CA LYS A 288 35.88 -29.23 -5.93
C LYS A 288 34.90 -28.74 -4.88
N PHE A 289 34.57 -29.56 -3.88
CA PHE A 289 33.72 -29.14 -2.76
C PHE A 289 34.37 -28.00 -1.97
N THR A 290 35.67 -28.09 -1.69
CA THR A 290 36.42 -27.04 -0.98
C THR A 290 36.38 -25.71 -1.74
N GLU A 291 36.59 -25.72 -3.06
CA GLU A 291 36.52 -24.49 -3.89
C GLU A 291 35.10 -23.88 -3.90
N LEU A 292 34.06 -24.71 -3.84
CA LEU A 292 32.66 -24.24 -3.76
C LEU A 292 32.32 -23.65 -2.40
N GLU A 293 32.82 -24.23 -1.30
CA GLU A 293 32.63 -23.70 0.06
C GLU A 293 33.26 -22.30 0.21
N GLU A 294 34.46 -22.10 -0.34
CA GLU A 294 35.12 -20.78 -0.36
C GLU A 294 34.31 -19.73 -1.14
N LYS A 295 33.79 -20.11 -2.33
CA LYS A 295 32.91 -19.25 -3.13
C LYS A 295 31.61 -18.91 -2.41
N GLU A 296 30.99 -19.90 -1.76
CA GLU A 296 29.77 -19.69 -0.98
C GLU A 296 30.02 -18.71 0.18
N SER A 297 31.14 -18.85 0.89
CA SER A 297 31.52 -17.93 1.97
C SER A 297 31.70 -16.49 1.47
N SER A 298 32.35 -16.31 0.30
CA SER A 298 32.49 -14.99 -0.32
C SER A 298 31.14 -14.39 -0.72
N LEU A 299 30.22 -15.20 -1.25
CA LEU A 299 28.88 -14.75 -1.65
C LEU A 299 28.03 -14.35 -0.44
N ARG A 300 28.06 -15.14 0.64
CA ARG A 300 27.37 -14.81 1.90
C ARG A 300 27.83 -13.47 2.47
N THR A 301 29.14 -13.22 2.45
CA THR A 301 29.70 -11.93 2.89
C THR A 301 29.17 -10.77 2.03
N GLY A 302 29.10 -10.96 0.71
CA GLY A 302 28.53 -9.96 -0.21
C GLY A 302 27.03 -9.71 0.03
N GLU A 303 26.26 -10.77 0.33
CA GLU A 303 24.83 -10.67 0.66
C GLU A 303 24.61 -9.88 1.95
N GLU A 304 25.38 -10.14 3.01
CA GLU A 304 25.30 -9.38 4.27
C GLU A 304 25.54 -7.88 4.07
N ASP A 305 26.51 -7.52 3.23
CA ASP A 305 26.80 -6.11 2.93
C ASP A 305 25.69 -5.46 2.10
N LEU A 306 25.05 -6.19 1.18
CA LEU A 306 23.88 -5.71 0.45
C LEU A 306 22.68 -5.51 1.39
N VAL A 307 22.45 -6.42 2.33
CA VAL A 307 21.39 -6.30 3.34
C VAL A 307 21.59 -5.04 4.20
N LYS A 308 22.82 -4.79 4.68
CA LYS A 308 23.15 -3.56 5.43
C LYS A 308 22.86 -2.30 4.62
N LYS A 309 23.25 -2.28 3.33
CA LYS A 309 22.95 -1.15 2.42
C LYS A 309 21.44 -0.96 2.23
N ASN A 310 20.68 -2.04 2.09
CA ASN A 310 19.23 -1.97 1.91
C ASN A 310 18.53 -1.41 3.16
N ILE A 311 18.94 -1.83 4.36
CA ILE A 311 18.44 -1.28 5.63
C ILE A 311 18.69 0.24 5.71
N LEU A 312 19.88 0.70 5.30
CA LEU A 312 20.19 2.13 5.29
C LEU A 312 19.28 2.91 4.32
N LEU A 313 19.05 2.38 3.12
CA LEU A 313 18.16 2.98 2.12
C LEU A 313 16.69 3.03 2.60
N GLU A 314 16.22 2.00 3.30
CA GLU A 314 14.88 1.99 3.89
C GLU A 314 14.73 3.06 5.00
N GLN A 315 15.77 3.27 5.79
CA GLN A 315 15.81 4.34 6.79
C GLN A 315 15.76 5.72 6.15
N GLU A 316 16.55 5.97 5.10
CA GLU A 316 16.50 7.23 4.34
C GLU A 316 15.13 7.45 3.70
N THR A 317 14.54 6.41 3.12
CA THR A 317 13.20 6.47 2.50
C THR A 317 12.14 6.85 3.54
N THR A 318 12.24 6.31 4.76
CA THR A 318 11.33 6.65 5.86
C THR A 318 11.46 8.11 6.27
N LYS A 319 12.70 8.63 6.38
CA LYS A 319 12.96 10.05 6.68
C LYS A 319 12.38 10.97 5.59
N LEU A 320 12.55 10.62 4.32
CA LEU A 320 12.00 11.38 3.19
C LEU A 320 10.47 11.41 3.22
N LYS A 321 9.82 10.27 3.52
CA LYS A 321 8.36 10.21 3.67
C LYS A 321 7.84 11.12 4.79
N GLN A 322 8.53 11.15 5.94
CA GLN A 322 8.18 12.06 7.03
C GLN A 322 8.30 13.53 6.59
N LEU A 323 9.38 13.90 5.91
CA LEU A 323 9.57 15.26 5.40
C LEU A 323 8.48 15.67 4.41
N ILE A 324 8.08 14.77 3.51
CA ILE A 324 6.98 15.00 2.57
C ILE A 324 5.67 15.26 3.32
N ASN A 325 5.35 14.47 4.35
CA ASN A 325 4.15 14.66 5.14
C ASN A 325 4.13 16.01 5.86
N GLU A 326 5.27 16.43 6.44
CA GLU A 326 5.40 17.75 7.07
C GLU A 326 5.22 18.90 6.07
N LEU A 327 5.77 18.77 4.86
CA LEU A 327 5.61 19.75 3.80
C LEU A 327 4.16 19.85 3.33
N ASN A 328 3.46 18.72 3.18
CA ASN A 328 2.05 18.69 2.81
C ASN A 328 1.17 19.36 3.87
N ALA A 329 1.41 19.08 5.16
CA ALA A 329 0.69 19.75 6.24
C ALA A 329 0.90 21.28 6.23
N LYS A 330 2.12 21.76 5.95
CA LYS A 330 2.40 23.19 5.79
C LYS A 330 1.71 23.79 4.56
N LEU A 331 1.59 23.02 3.47
CA LEU A 331 0.90 23.45 2.26
C LEU A 331 -0.60 23.61 2.51
N GLU A 332 -1.24 22.64 3.16
CA GLU A 332 -2.66 22.70 3.54
C GLU A 332 -2.96 23.91 4.43
N GLN A 333 -2.09 24.21 5.41
CA GLN A 333 -2.23 25.40 6.24
C GLN A 333 -2.15 26.70 5.43
N LYS A 334 -1.25 26.78 4.44
CA LYS A 334 -1.15 27.94 3.54
C LYS A 334 -2.39 28.09 2.67
N GLU A 335 -2.96 26.99 2.15
CA GLU A 335 -4.20 27.03 1.38
C GLU A 335 -5.39 27.50 2.22
N LEU A 336 -5.51 27.02 3.46
CA LEU A 336 -6.56 27.50 4.37
C LEU A 336 -6.43 29.00 4.65
N LEU A 337 -5.20 29.48 4.90
CA LEU A 337 -4.94 30.91 5.10
C LEU A 337 -5.28 31.73 3.85
N LYS A 338 -4.96 31.21 2.66
CA LYS A 338 -5.34 31.83 1.38
C LYS A 338 -6.85 31.98 1.26
N GLN A 339 -7.61 30.92 1.51
CA GLN A 339 -9.08 30.95 1.46
C GLN A 339 -9.67 31.93 2.48
N GLN A 340 -9.10 32.01 3.69
CA GLN A 340 -9.53 32.99 4.69
C GLN A 340 -9.28 34.44 4.24
N ASN A 341 -8.13 34.70 3.61
CA ASN A 341 -7.80 36.01 3.08
C ASN A 341 -8.69 36.39 1.88
N GLU A 342 -9.00 35.45 0.98
CA GLU A 342 -9.95 35.65 -0.11
C GLU A 342 -11.34 36.05 0.43
N LYS A 343 -11.84 35.38 1.48
CA LYS A 343 -13.10 35.76 2.15
C LYS A 343 -13.05 37.17 2.74
N LYS A 344 -11.94 37.54 3.39
CA LYS A 344 -11.75 38.90 3.93
C LYS A 344 -11.74 39.97 2.83
N ILE A 345 -11.08 39.69 1.70
CA ILE A 345 -11.05 40.60 0.55
C ILE A 345 -12.46 40.81 0.00
N VAL A 346 -13.25 39.74 -0.16
CA VAL A 346 -14.65 39.85 -0.61
C VAL A 346 -15.49 40.70 0.35
N ALA A 347 -15.35 40.49 1.67
CA ALA A 347 -16.06 41.28 2.67
C ALA A 347 -15.68 42.78 2.60
N LEU A 348 -14.38 43.09 2.53
CA LEU A 348 -13.89 44.47 2.39
C LEU A 348 -14.38 45.13 1.10
N ASN A 349 -14.39 44.41 -0.02
CA ASN A 349 -14.90 44.94 -1.29
C ASN A 349 -16.39 45.28 -1.21
N ASN A 350 -17.19 44.46 -0.53
CA ASN A 350 -18.60 44.76 -0.30
C ASN A 350 -18.78 46.01 0.59
N GLU A 351 -17.97 46.16 1.64
CA GLU A 351 -17.99 47.38 2.46
C GLU A 351 -17.61 48.63 1.66
N ILE A 352 -16.59 48.54 0.81
CA ILE A 352 -16.18 49.63 -0.09
C ILE A 352 -17.35 50.01 -0.99
N LYS A 353 -17.99 49.03 -1.64
CA LYS A 353 -19.15 49.27 -2.51
C LYS A 353 -20.29 49.97 -1.78
N ASN A 354 -20.61 49.54 -0.56
CA ASN A 354 -21.65 50.18 0.25
C ASN A 354 -21.27 51.62 0.63
N LYS A 355 -20.00 51.87 0.93
CA LYS A 355 -19.50 53.24 1.22
C LYS A 355 -19.52 54.12 -0.03
N GLU A 356 -19.19 53.59 -1.20
CA GLU A 356 -19.28 54.32 -2.48
C GLU A 356 -20.73 54.73 -2.79
N GLU A 357 -21.69 53.83 -2.58
CA GLU A 357 -23.11 54.13 -2.73
C GLU A 357 -23.57 55.22 -1.76
N LEU A 358 -23.16 55.14 -0.49
CA LEU A 358 -23.44 56.19 0.50
C LEU A 358 -22.84 57.53 0.10
N ILE A 359 -21.60 57.56 -0.40
CA ILE A 359 -20.95 58.79 -0.88
C ILE A 359 -21.74 59.39 -2.04
N ASN A 360 -22.20 58.57 -2.99
CA ASN A 360 -22.98 59.05 -4.13
C ASN A 360 -24.33 59.64 -3.69
N ASN A 361 -25.01 58.98 -2.74
CA ASN A 361 -26.26 59.49 -2.17
C ASN A 361 -26.05 60.83 -1.43
N LEU A 362 -24.98 60.95 -0.65
CA LEU A 362 -24.63 62.20 0.05
C LEU A 362 -24.28 63.32 -0.93
N LYS A 363 -23.57 63.01 -2.03
CA LYS A 363 -23.29 63.99 -3.09
C LYS A 363 -24.59 64.51 -3.72
N GLN A 364 -25.49 63.61 -4.09
CA GLN A 364 -26.79 63.98 -4.65
C GLN A 364 -27.60 64.86 -3.68
N GLN A 365 -27.72 64.46 -2.41
CA GLN A 365 -28.39 65.26 -1.39
C GLN A 365 -27.78 66.65 -1.23
N ASN A 366 -26.45 66.75 -1.29
CA ASN A 366 -25.76 68.02 -1.17
C ASN A 366 -25.98 68.91 -2.41
N GLU A 367 -26.03 68.33 -3.61
CA GLU A 367 -26.42 69.05 -4.84
C GLU A 367 -27.86 69.58 -4.76
N GLU A 368 -28.81 68.73 -4.36
CA GLU A 368 -30.22 69.11 -4.17
C GLU A 368 -30.35 70.24 -3.14
N LYS A 369 -29.64 70.14 -2.02
CA LYS A 369 -29.62 71.18 -0.98
C LYS A 369 -29.00 72.49 -1.47
N SER A 370 -27.93 72.42 -2.25
CA SER A 370 -27.29 73.58 -2.87
C SER A 370 -28.23 74.28 -3.85
N ILE A 371 -28.96 73.53 -4.68
CA ILE A 371 -29.99 74.07 -5.59
C ILE A 371 -31.11 74.76 -4.79
N SER A 372 -31.60 74.11 -3.74
CA SER A 372 -32.64 74.67 -2.86
C SER A 372 -32.20 76.00 -2.21
N LEU A 373 -31.00 76.03 -1.62
CA LEU A 373 -30.43 77.23 -1.02
C LEU A 373 -30.25 78.35 -2.05
N ASN A 374 -29.74 78.06 -3.24
CA ASN A 374 -29.59 79.04 -4.31
C ASN A 374 -30.93 79.64 -4.74
N ASN A 375 -31.99 78.83 -4.78
CA ASN A 375 -33.33 79.33 -5.07
C ASN A 375 -33.87 80.24 -3.96
N GLU A 376 -33.62 79.90 -2.70
CA GLU A 376 -33.98 80.74 -1.55
C GLU A 376 -33.22 82.08 -1.58
N ILE A 377 -31.91 82.05 -1.88
CA ILE A 377 -31.09 83.25 -2.05
C ILE A 377 -31.66 84.14 -3.16
N LYS A 378 -31.95 83.58 -4.34
CA LYS A 378 -32.60 84.34 -5.43
C LYS A 378 -33.94 84.95 -5.02
N GLY A 379 -34.72 84.23 -4.19
CA GLY A 379 -35.97 84.75 -3.63
C GLY A 379 -35.73 85.96 -2.73
N LYS A 380 -34.71 85.89 -1.85
CA LYS A 380 -34.32 86.99 -0.96
C LYS A 380 -33.73 88.17 -1.72
N GLU A 381 -32.93 87.95 -2.75
CA GLU A 381 -32.40 89.00 -3.63
C GLU A 381 -33.55 89.79 -4.28
N LYS A 382 -34.55 89.11 -4.85
CA LYS A 382 -35.75 89.78 -5.40
C LYS A 382 -36.51 90.60 -4.35
N LEU A 383 -36.59 90.12 -3.11
CA LEU A 383 -37.24 90.85 -2.04
C LEU A 383 -36.42 92.09 -1.63
N ASN A 384 -35.10 91.97 -1.60
CA ASN A 384 -34.18 93.07 -1.34
C ASN A 384 -34.28 94.15 -2.43
N ASP A 385 -34.38 93.75 -3.71
CA ASP A 385 -34.60 94.69 -4.81
C ASP A 385 -35.92 95.46 -4.65
N LYS A 386 -37.01 94.78 -4.29
CA LYS A 386 -38.30 95.43 -3.97
C LYS A 386 -38.18 96.40 -2.80
N LEU A 387 -37.50 96.00 -1.73
CA LEU A 387 -37.27 96.86 -0.57
C LEU A 387 -36.46 98.10 -0.92
N ASN A 388 -35.45 97.96 -1.78
CA ASN A 388 -34.66 99.09 -2.30
C ASN A 388 -35.51 100.05 -3.13
N GLU A 389 -36.39 99.54 -4.00
CA GLU A 389 -37.35 100.37 -4.74
C GLU A 389 -38.31 101.13 -3.80
N GLU A 390 -38.84 100.46 -2.78
CA GLU A 390 -39.70 101.08 -1.77
C GLU A 390 -38.95 102.15 -0.97
N THR A 391 -37.72 101.86 -0.55
CA THR A 391 -36.85 102.81 0.15
C THR A 391 -36.60 104.05 -0.71
N LYS A 392 -36.38 103.88 -2.01
CA LYS A 392 -36.22 105.00 -2.95
C LYS A 392 -37.49 105.85 -3.04
N LYS A 393 -38.68 105.22 -3.10
CA LYS A 393 -39.96 105.95 -3.06
C LYS A 393 -40.10 106.76 -1.77
N TRP A 394 -39.80 106.15 -0.62
CA TRP A 394 -39.81 106.85 0.67
C TRP A 394 -38.85 108.04 0.71
N GLN A 395 -37.64 107.90 0.15
CA GLN A 395 -36.68 108.99 0.04
C GLN A 395 -37.16 110.13 -0.85
N ASP A 396 -37.82 109.82 -1.97
CA ASP A 396 -38.37 110.84 -2.86
C ASP A 396 -39.56 111.56 -2.22
N SER A 397 -40.46 110.85 -1.54
CA SER A 397 -41.51 111.47 -0.73
C SER A 397 -40.95 112.35 0.40
N LEU A 398 -39.86 111.93 1.05
CA LEU A 398 -39.21 112.72 2.09
C LEU A 398 -38.64 114.05 1.54
N LYS A 399 -38.06 114.03 0.33
CA LYS A 399 -37.61 115.26 -0.36
C LYS A 399 -38.77 116.20 -0.64
N GLU A 400 -39.90 115.66 -1.08
CA GLU A 400 -41.12 116.43 -1.37
C GLU A 400 -41.70 117.07 -0.11
N ILE A 401 -41.79 116.30 1.00
CA ILE A 401 -42.20 116.84 2.31
C ILE A 401 -41.26 117.96 2.77
N ASN A 402 -39.95 117.79 2.64
CA ASN A 402 -38.99 118.83 3.01
C ASN A 402 -39.16 120.10 2.14
N ALA A 403 -39.43 119.95 0.85
CA ALA A 403 -39.72 121.09 -0.03
C ALA A 403 -41.02 121.81 0.37
N LEU A 404 -42.08 121.08 0.68
CA LEU A 404 -43.34 121.63 1.17
C LEU A 404 -43.17 122.36 2.52
N ASN A 405 -42.41 121.78 3.44
CA ASN A 405 -42.11 122.43 4.73
C ASN A 405 -41.37 123.76 4.55
N ASN A 406 -40.36 123.81 3.67
CA ASN A 406 -39.67 125.07 3.35
C ASN A 406 -40.62 126.13 2.75
N GLN A 407 -41.58 125.71 1.90
CA GLN A 407 -42.60 126.63 1.38
C GLN A 407 -43.54 127.13 2.48
N LEU A 408 -43.96 126.24 3.39
CA LEU A 408 -44.81 126.59 4.53
C LEU A 408 -44.10 127.60 5.46
N GLU A 409 -42.82 127.39 5.73
CA GLU A 409 -42.02 128.28 6.57
C GLU A 409 -41.91 129.68 5.96
N ASN A 410 -41.68 129.79 4.65
CA ASN A 410 -41.69 131.06 3.93
C ASN A 410 -43.07 131.76 3.96
N LYS A 411 -44.16 130.98 3.84
CA LYS A 411 -45.53 131.52 4.00
C LYS A 411 -45.76 132.03 5.42
N ASN A 412 -45.33 131.30 6.44
CA ASN A 412 -45.44 131.72 7.84
C ASN A 412 -44.69 133.02 8.13
N VAL A 413 -43.49 133.20 7.58
CA VAL A 413 -42.76 134.48 7.68
C VAL A 413 -43.57 135.64 7.08
N SER A 414 -44.20 135.40 5.92
CA SER A 414 -45.05 136.39 5.24
C SER A 414 -46.31 136.73 6.02
N ILE A 415 -46.98 135.71 6.58
CA ILE A 415 -48.15 135.86 7.47
C ILE A 415 -47.78 136.71 8.69
N ASN A 416 -46.70 136.37 9.39
CA ASN A 416 -46.26 137.11 10.58
C ASN A 416 -45.98 138.59 10.28
N LYS A 417 -45.39 138.88 9.11
CA LYS A 417 -45.12 140.26 8.68
C LYS A 417 -46.43 141.03 8.42
N LEU A 418 -47.37 140.44 7.67
CA LEU A 418 -48.67 141.07 7.39
C LEU A 418 -49.49 141.25 8.66
N GLN A 419 -49.51 140.26 9.56
CA GLN A 419 -50.20 140.33 10.85
C GLN A 419 -49.71 141.55 11.65
N LYS A 420 -48.39 141.75 11.75
CA LYS A 420 -47.81 142.89 12.46
C LYS A 420 -48.22 144.23 11.84
N GLN A 421 -48.28 144.32 10.51
CA GLN A 421 -48.75 145.54 9.82
C GLN A 421 -50.23 145.81 10.07
N THR A 422 -51.07 144.77 10.03
CA THR A 422 -52.50 144.86 10.35
C THR A 422 -52.72 145.31 11.80
N ASP A 423 -51.95 144.78 12.76
CA ASP A 423 -52.06 145.14 14.17
C ASP A 423 -51.67 146.61 14.41
N GLU A 424 -50.60 147.08 13.77
CA GLU A 424 -50.15 148.48 13.83
C GLU A 424 -51.21 149.45 13.31
N LEU A 425 -51.79 149.16 12.14
CA LEU A 425 -52.88 149.95 11.56
C LEU A 425 -54.14 149.91 12.44
N THR A 426 -54.41 148.78 13.09
CA THR A 426 -55.53 148.66 14.03
C THR A 426 -55.35 149.57 15.23
N ARG A 427 -54.13 149.65 15.78
CA ARG A 427 -53.80 150.52 16.89
C ARG A 427 -53.99 151.99 16.52
N LEU A 428 -53.42 152.43 15.39
CA LEU A 428 -53.54 153.81 14.90
C LEU A 428 -55.00 154.22 14.71
N LEU A 429 -55.81 153.34 14.11
CA LEU A 429 -57.22 153.60 13.89
C LEU A 429 -58.01 153.73 15.21
N ASN A 430 -57.66 152.93 16.23
CA ASN A 430 -58.27 153.02 17.55
C ASN A 430 -57.87 154.31 18.28
N GLU A 431 -56.60 154.73 18.18
CA GLU A 431 -56.11 155.99 18.75
C GLU A 431 -56.86 157.20 18.15
N GLU A 432 -57.06 157.22 16.83
CA GLU A 432 -57.89 158.24 16.16
C GLU A 432 -59.33 158.21 16.64
N THR A 433 -59.92 157.01 16.76
CA THR A 433 -61.31 156.85 17.21
C THR A 433 -61.50 157.40 18.63
N GLU A 434 -60.55 157.17 19.53
CA GLU A 434 -60.61 157.70 20.91
C GLU A 434 -60.40 159.21 20.98
N LYS A 435 -59.59 159.80 20.09
CA LYS A 435 -59.38 161.26 20.02
C LYS A 435 -60.71 162.01 19.81
N TYR A 436 -61.58 161.51 18.94
CA TYR A 436 -62.87 162.16 18.65
C TYR A 436 -63.98 161.78 19.62
N LYS A 437 -63.79 160.72 20.43
CA LYS A 437 -64.78 160.26 21.42
C LYS A 437 -65.06 161.30 22.51
N ASN A 438 -64.04 162.03 22.96
CA ASN A 438 -64.17 163.09 23.97
C ASN A 438 -64.87 164.36 23.45
N MET A 439 -64.87 164.60 22.13
CA MET A 439 -65.55 165.75 21.51
C MET A 439 -67.07 165.53 21.43
N ILE A 440 -67.52 164.27 21.42
CA ILE A 440 -68.90 163.85 21.18
C ILE A 440 -69.77 163.86 22.45
N LEU A 441 -69.18 163.77 23.65
CA LEU A 441 -69.94 163.78 24.92
C LEU A 441 -70.60 165.13 25.27
N ILE A 442 -70.21 166.24 24.64
CA ILE A 442 -70.66 167.60 25.03
C ILE A 442 -71.92 168.08 24.26
N LYS A 443 -72.26 167.47 23.11
CA LYS A 443 -73.52 167.75 22.37
C LYS A 443 -74.37 166.47 22.33
N LYS A 444 -75.48 166.45 23.07
CA LYS A 444 -76.30 165.26 23.39
C LYS A 444 -76.58 164.31 22.21
N GLY A 445 -75.96 163.11 22.24
CA GLY A 445 -76.46 161.89 21.58
C GLY A 445 -75.42 160.86 21.10
N GLU A 446 -74.73 160.14 22.00
CA GLU A 446 -73.66 159.13 21.71
C GLU A 446 -74.03 157.93 20.81
N LEU A 447 -75.31 157.66 20.52
CA LEU A 447 -75.72 156.45 19.79
C LEU A 447 -75.65 156.56 18.26
N SER A 448 -75.44 157.75 17.70
CA SER A 448 -75.38 157.93 16.24
C SER A 448 -74.01 157.54 15.64
N TRP A 449 -72.91 157.74 16.38
CA TRP A 449 -71.55 157.68 15.84
C TRP A 449 -71.02 156.27 15.51
N ILE A 450 -71.28 155.27 16.37
CA ILE A 450 -70.76 153.91 16.18
C ILE A 450 -71.51 153.17 15.05
N ILE A 451 -72.83 153.39 14.94
CA ILE A 451 -73.65 152.85 13.85
C ILE A 451 -73.20 153.45 12.52
N PHE A 452 -72.89 154.75 12.53
CA PHE A 452 -72.39 155.49 11.38
C PHE A 452 -71.08 154.89 10.83
N TRP A 453 -70.08 154.66 11.70
CA TRP A 453 -68.81 154.03 11.28
C TRP A 453 -68.95 152.57 10.85
N LYS A 454 -69.87 151.79 11.44
CA LYS A 454 -70.16 150.42 10.96
C LYS A 454 -70.77 150.40 9.56
N LYS A 455 -71.71 151.30 9.25
CA LYS A 455 -72.28 151.44 7.90
C LYS A 455 -71.20 151.86 6.89
N GLN A 456 -70.36 152.82 7.25
CA GLN A 456 -69.19 153.23 6.46
C GLN A 456 -68.25 152.06 6.15
N ARG A 457 -67.87 151.27 7.17
CA ARG A 457 -66.96 150.13 7.01
C ARG A 457 -67.50 149.05 6.07
N ASN A 458 -68.80 148.76 6.14
CA ASN A 458 -69.43 147.80 5.22
C ASN A 458 -69.36 148.30 3.76
N VAL A 459 -69.62 149.59 3.52
CA VAL A 459 -69.55 150.19 2.18
C VAL A 459 -68.13 150.09 1.59
N ILE A 460 -67.09 150.37 2.38
CA ILE A 460 -65.68 150.27 1.95
C ILE A 460 -65.29 148.81 1.66
N GLN A 461 -65.86 147.84 2.40
CA GLN A 461 -65.59 146.42 2.20
C GLN A 461 -66.33 145.81 1.00
N THR A 462 -67.43 146.42 0.51
CA THR A 462 -68.24 145.88 -0.61
C THR A 462 -67.95 146.52 -1.96
N ASN A 463 -67.15 147.59 -2.02
CA ASN A 463 -66.71 148.23 -3.29
C ASN A 463 -67.88 148.70 -4.21
N ASP A 464 -69.04 149.05 -3.63
CA ASP A 464 -70.27 149.34 -4.36
C ASP A 464 -70.45 150.86 -4.58
N ASN A 465 -70.42 151.29 -5.86
CA ASN A 465 -70.46 152.69 -6.28
C ASN A 465 -71.82 153.40 -6.03
N SER A 466 -72.87 152.66 -5.67
CA SER A 466 -74.18 153.23 -5.29
C SER A 466 -74.16 153.96 -3.93
N ALA A 467 -73.09 153.79 -3.15
CA ALA A 467 -72.94 154.41 -1.83
C ALA A 467 -72.30 155.82 -1.87
N SER A 468 -71.84 156.31 -3.03
CA SER A 468 -71.16 157.61 -3.16
C SER A 468 -72.05 158.79 -2.73
N GLU A 469 -73.36 158.76 -3.04
CA GLU A 469 -74.30 159.80 -2.60
C GLU A 469 -74.66 159.71 -1.11
N GLU A 470 -74.73 158.50 -0.52
CA GLU A 470 -74.91 158.35 0.94
C GLU A 470 -73.62 158.75 1.70
N LEU A 471 -72.45 158.39 1.17
CA LEU A 471 -71.12 158.75 1.71
C LEU A 471 -70.90 160.25 1.72
N GLU A 472 -71.30 160.97 0.68
CA GLU A 472 -71.14 162.43 0.63
C GLU A 472 -72.14 163.14 1.56
N LYS A 473 -73.38 162.61 1.68
CA LYS A 473 -74.34 163.07 2.72
C LYS A 473 -73.82 162.81 4.13
N ILE A 474 -73.15 161.68 4.34
CA ILE A 474 -72.49 161.28 5.59
C ILE A 474 -71.33 162.23 5.89
N ARG A 475 -70.45 162.50 4.92
CA ARG A 475 -69.32 163.43 5.05
C ARG A 475 -69.80 164.83 5.37
N GLN A 476 -70.81 165.32 4.66
CA GLN A 476 -71.35 166.66 4.90
C GLN A 476 -71.96 166.75 6.30
N LYS A 477 -72.69 165.72 6.77
CA LYS A 477 -73.17 165.65 8.16
C LYS A 477 -72.03 165.63 9.20
N LEU A 478 -70.93 164.93 8.94
CA LEU A 478 -69.78 164.91 9.84
C LEU A 478 -69.11 166.28 9.96
N ILE A 479 -69.01 166.99 8.83
CA ILE A 479 -68.45 168.35 8.77
C ILE A 479 -69.38 169.33 9.47
N ASP A 480 -70.68 169.31 9.16
CA ASP A 480 -71.66 170.28 9.65
C ASP A 480 -72.00 170.09 11.14
N ASP A 481 -72.13 168.85 11.62
CA ASP A 481 -72.58 168.57 12.99
C ASP A 481 -71.42 168.49 14.01
N TYR A 482 -70.20 168.15 13.57
CA TYR A 482 -69.07 167.82 14.46
C TYR A 482 -67.77 168.56 14.14
N GLU A 483 -67.76 169.53 13.21
CA GLU A 483 -66.59 170.36 12.83
C GLU A 483 -65.32 169.56 12.49
N ILE A 484 -65.45 168.31 12.02
CA ILE A 484 -64.30 167.51 11.57
C ILE A 484 -63.93 167.92 10.15
N THR A 485 -62.64 168.13 9.89
CA THR A 485 -62.19 168.59 8.58
C THR A 485 -62.25 167.47 7.53
N ALA A 486 -62.49 167.85 6.26
CA ALA A 486 -62.54 166.90 5.14
C ALA A 486 -61.20 166.17 4.90
N GLU A 487 -60.09 166.68 5.42
CA GLU A 487 -58.77 166.04 5.36
C GLU A 487 -58.67 164.89 6.37
N GLU A 488 -59.10 165.10 7.61
CA GLU A 488 -59.09 164.10 8.68
C GLU A 488 -60.01 162.91 8.34
N ILE A 489 -61.17 163.17 7.75
CA ILE A 489 -62.07 162.10 7.28
C ILE A 489 -61.40 161.28 6.17
N ARG A 490 -60.65 161.90 5.26
CA ARG A 490 -59.94 161.19 4.19
C ARG A 490 -58.82 160.29 4.73
N ASP A 491 -58.07 160.75 5.73
CA ASP A 491 -56.97 159.98 6.30
C ASP A 491 -57.48 158.71 7.04
N ILE A 492 -58.54 158.85 7.83
CA ILE A 492 -59.20 157.70 8.50
C ILE A 492 -59.72 156.69 7.46
N LEU A 493 -60.37 157.18 6.39
CA LEU A 493 -60.88 156.31 5.32
C LEU A 493 -59.76 155.59 4.56
N HIS A 494 -58.63 156.26 4.30
CA HIS A 494 -57.47 155.65 3.66
C HIS A 494 -56.90 154.52 4.53
N LYS A 495 -56.70 154.77 5.84
CA LYS A 495 -56.21 153.76 6.80
C LYS A 495 -57.16 152.56 6.92
N GLN A 496 -58.47 152.78 6.85
CA GLN A 496 -59.46 151.69 6.87
C GLN A 496 -59.43 150.83 5.60
N ALA A 497 -59.32 151.46 4.43
CA ALA A 497 -59.22 150.74 3.15
C ALA A 497 -57.92 149.91 3.09
N GLU A 498 -56.82 150.47 3.57
CA GLU A 498 -55.52 149.79 3.63
C GLU A 498 -55.53 148.58 4.57
N LYS A 499 -56.15 148.73 5.75
CA LYS A 499 -56.36 147.61 6.67
C LYS A 499 -57.22 146.49 6.06
N ALA A 500 -58.33 146.83 5.41
CA ALA A 500 -59.20 145.82 4.78
C ALA A 500 -58.48 145.03 3.67
N LYS A 501 -57.59 145.68 2.93
CA LYS A 501 -56.74 145.04 1.92
C LYS A 501 -55.74 144.07 2.54
N LEU A 502 -55.07 144.47 3.63
CA LEU A 502 -54.14 143.61 4.36
C LEU A 502 -54.85 142.39 4.99
N ASP A 503 -56.04 142.60 5.59
CA ASP A 503 -56.87 141.50 6.14
C ASP A 503 -57.25 140.46 5.07
N THR A 504 -57.51 140.91 3.85
CA THR A 504 -57.86 140.02 2.73
C THR A 504 -56.64 139.23 2.25
N GLN A 505 -55.48 139.88 2.15
CA GLN A 505 -54.22 139.21 1.77
C GLN A 505 -53.79 138.17 2.83
N LEU A 506 -53.92 138.49 4.11
CA LEU A 506 -53.64 137.60 5.22
C LEU A 506 -54.54 136.34 5.17
N LYS A 507 -55.86 136.51 4.96
CA LYS A 507 -56.78 135.38 4.79
C LYS A 507 -56.42 134.48 3.61
N SER A 508 -56.00 135.06 2.48
CA SER A 508 -55.59 134.30 1.30
C SER A 508 -54.28 133.54 1.49
N LEU A 509 -53.40 133.96 2.40
CA LEU A 509 -52.13 133.28 2.68
C LEU A 509 -52.28 132.16 3.73
N ILE A 510 -53.24 132.32 4.65
CA ILE A 510 -53.59 131.33 5.67
C ILE A 510 -54.33 130.14 5.05
N ASN A 511 -55.25 130.42 4.11
CA ASN A 511 -55.88 129.38 3.28
C ASN A 511 -54.86 128.79 2.29
#